data_AF-A0AAV6HY07-F1
#
_entry.id   AF-A0AAV6HY07-F1
#
_cell.length_a   1.000
_cell.length_b   1.000
_cell.length_c   1.000
_cell.angle_alpha   90.00
_cell.angle_beta   90.00
_cell.angle_gamma   90.00
#
_symmetry.space_group_name_H-M   'P 1'
#
loop_
_entity.id
_entity.type
_entity.pdbx_description
1 polymer ?
#
loop_
_entity_poly.entity_id
_entity_poly.type
_entity_poly.pdbx_seq_one_letter_code
_entity_poly.pdbx_strand_id
1 'polypeptide(L)'
;MVIRDWQGNFIAARAIQRQRTTDPLLVEALAARECVKLARDLGINKIIIEGDCQQLTRMLQHHREEHRTVGVIVADTLRSMSGFSRGQSSVCEEDWQQSGLIVLLIKQ
;
A
#
# COMPACT_ATOMS: atom_id res chain seq x y z
N MET A 1 0.45 -10.19 -0.51
CA MET A 1 -0.33 -8.99 -0.12
C MET A 1 -1.65 -9.44 0.52
N VAL A 2 -2.02 -8.84 1.64
CA VAL A 2 -3.26 -9.16 2.37
C VAL A 2 -4.00 -7.87 2.70
N ILE A 3 -5.32 -7.90 2.55
CA ILE A 3 -6.26 -6.86 2.94
C ILE A 3 -6.97 -7.32 4.21
N ARG A 4 -6.94 -6.49 5.25
CA ARG A 4 -7.66 -6.73 6.51
C ARG A 4 -8.56 -5.56 6.86
N ASP A 5 -9.67 -5.84 7.53
CA ASP A 5 -10.46 -4.78 8.15
C ASP A 5 -9.75 -4.18 9.38
N TRP A 6 -10.35 -3.16 9.96
CA TRP A 6 -9.85 -2.46 11.15
C TRP A 6 -9.82 -3.33 12.42
N GLN A 7 -10.50 -4.48 12.43
CA GLN A 7 -10.44 -5.48 13.51
C GLN A 7 -9.35 -6.52 13.27
N GLY A 8 -8.63 -6.43 12.13
CA GLY A 8 -7.62 -7.38 11.70
C GLY A 8 -8.19 -8.62 11.01
N ASN A 9 -9.50 -8.67 10.74
CA ASN A 9 -10.12 -9.79 10.03
C ASN A 9 -9.69 -9.78 8.57
N PHE A 10 -9.48 -10.97 8.01
CA PHE A 10 -9.13 -11.14 6.61
C PHE A 10 -10.29 -10.73 5.70
N ILE A 11 -10.02 -9.87 4.71
CA ILE A 11 -10.97 -9.52 3.65
C ILE A 11 -10.57 -10.23 2.35
N ALA A 12 -9.32 -10.05 1.92
CA ALA A 12 -8.83 -10.57 0.65
C ALA A 12 -7.31 -10.71 0.66
N ALA A 13 -6.77 -11.52 -0.24
CA ALA A 13 -5.34 -11.55 -0.54
C ALA A 13 -5.12 -11.68 -2.04
N ARG A 14 -3.97 -11.20 -2.48
CA ARG A 14 -3.49 -11.42 -3.85
C ARG A 14 -2.00 -11.72 -3.79
N ALA A 15 -1.61 -12.78 -4.47
CA ALA A 15 -0.22 -13.16 -4.68
C ALA A 15 0.08 -13.02 -6.17
N ILE A 16 1.13 -12.29 -6.49
CA ILE A 16 1.55 -12.05 -7.87
C ILE A 16 2.99 -12.51 -7.98
N GLN A 17 3.21 -13.55 -8.79
CA GLN A 17 4.57 -13.96 -9.14
C GLN A 17 5.14 -12.97 -10.14
N ARG A 18 6.25 -12.31 -9.77
CA ARG A 18 7.00 -11.43 -10.67
C ARG A 18 8.29 -12.13 -11.06
N GLN A 19 8.40 -12.54 -12.32
CA GLN A 19 9.66 -13.07 -12.86
C GLN A 19 10.61 -11.90 -13.16
N ARG A 20 11.92 -12.09 -12.87
CA ARG A 20 13.03 -11.21 -13.28
C ARG A 20 13.17 -9.85 -12.59
N THR A 21 12.65 -9.67 -11.37
CA THR A 21 12.96 -8.47 -10.57
C THR A 21 13.86 -8.84 -9.40
N THR A 22 15.05 -8.24 -9.32
CA THR A 22 16.01 -8.45 -8.21
C THR A 22 16.03 -7.29 -7.23
N ASP A 23 15.34 -6.18 -7.53
CA ASP A 23 15.26 -5.00 -6.68
C ASP A 23 14.12 -5.18 -5.66
N PRO A 24 14.43 -5.37 -4.37
CA PRO A 24 13.41 -5.57 -3.33
C PRO A 24 12.48 -4.35 -3.20
N LEU A 25 13.01 -3.14 -3.33
CA LEU A 25 12.22 -1.91 -3.21
C LEU A 25 11.21 -1.80 -4.35
N LEU A 26 11.60 -2.21 -5.56
CA LEU A 26 10.70 -2.28 -6.70
C LEU A 26 9.60 -3.33 -6.49
N VAL A 27 9.92 -4.49 -5.94
CA VAL A 27 8.93 -5.54 -5.62
C VAL A 27 7.90 -5.01 -4.62
N GLU A 28 8.37 -4.36 -3.56
CA GLU A 28 7.52 -3.75 -2.53
C GLU A 28 6.61 -2.65 -3.11
N ALA A 29 7.16 -1.76 -3.93
CA ALA A 29 6.38 -0.69 -4.55
C ALA A 29 5.31 -1.24 -5.51
N LEU A 30 5.64 -2.28 -6.27
CA LEU A 30 4.69 -2.98 -7.13
C LEU A 30 3.60 -3.66 -6.28
N ALA A 31 3.96 -4.30 -5.17
CA ALA A 31 3.00 -4.91 -4.27
C ALA A 31 2.05 -3.87 -3.66
N ALA A 32 2.56 -2.71 -3.22
CA ALA A 32 1.74 -1.59 -2.73
C ALA A 32 0.71 -1.13 -3.77
N ARG A 33 1.16 -0.94 -5.02
CA ARG A 33 0.26 -0.56 -6.13
C ARG A 33 -0.85 -1.59 -6.37
N GLU A 34 -0.49 -2.87 -6.38
CA GLU A 34 -1.46 -3.95 -6.61
C GLU A 34 -2.44 -4.10 -5.43
N CYS A 35 -2.01 -3.76 -4.22
CA CYS A 35 -2.85 -3.67 -3.03
C CYS A 35 -3.92 -2.57 -3.19
N VAL A 36 -3.51 -1.37 -3.61
CA VAL A 36 -4.44 -0.26 -3.87
C VAL A 36 -5.45 -0.62 -4.97
N LYS A 37 -4.99 -1.27 -6.05
CA LYS A 37 -5.88 -1.75 -7.12
C LYS A 37 -6.89 -2.76 -6.61
N LEU A 38 -6.45 -3.77 -5.86
CA LEU A 38 -7.35 -4.77 -5.27
C LEU A 38 -8.37 -4.12 -4.33
N ALA A 39 -7.96 -3.16 -3.50
CA ALA A 39 -8.88 -2.43 -2.64
C ALA A 39 -9.95 -1.70 -3.45
N ARG A 40 -9.55 -1.03 -4.54
CA ARG A 40 -10.49 -0.36 -5.44
C ARG A 40 -11.43 -1.34 -6.14
N ASP A 41 -10.93 -2.48 -6.61
CA ASP A 41 -11.74 -3.54 -7.23
C ASP A 41 -12.82 -4.06 -6.26
N LEU A 42 -12.54 -4.03 -4.96
CA LEU A 42 -13.47 -4.41 -3.88
C LEU A 42 -14.40 -3.27 -3.42
N GLY A 43 -14.33 -2.08 -4.04
CA GLY A 43 -15.13 -0.92 -3.65
C GLY A 43 -14.70 -0.29 -2.32
N ILE A 44 -13.51 -0.62 -1.82
CA ILE A 44 -12.95 -0.04 -0.60
C ILE A 44 -12.50 1.38 -0.91
N ASN A 45 -12.92 2.34 -0.09
CA ASN A 45 -12.70 3.78 -0.29
C ASN A 45 -11.85 4.43 0.82
N LYS A 46 -11.35 3.64 1.77
CA LYS A 46 -10.39 4.06 2.80
C LYS A 46 -9.38 2.94 3.07
N ILE A 47 -8.09 3.25 2.91
CA ILE A 47 -7.00 2.28 3.11
C ILE A 47 -5.82 2.92 3.85
N ILE A 48 -5.11 2.11 4.62
CA ILE A 48 -3.74 2.34 5.07
C ILE A 48 -2.86 1.24 4.48
N ILE A 49 -1.67 1.63 4.04
CA ILE A 49 -0.65 0.70 3.53
C ILE A 49 0.36 0.43 4.63
N GLU A 50 0.52 -0.83 5.01
CA GLU A 50 1.51 -1.30 5.97
C GLU A 50 2.52 -2.23 5.28
N GLY A 51 3.80 -2.00 5.53
CA GLY A 51 4.88 -2.82 4.98
C GLY A 51 6.13 -2.74 5.85
N ASP A 52 6.99 -3.75 5.74
CA ASP A 52 8.28 -3.83 6.43
C ASP A 52 9.38 -3.01 5.73
N CYS A 53 9.14 -2.53 4.51
CA CYS A 53 10.07 -1.72 3.75
C CYS A 53 10.05 -0.25 4.18
N GLN A 54 10.86 0.10 5.19
CA GLN A 54 10.97 1.47 5.72
C GLN A 54 11.21 2.53 4.62
N GLN A 55 12.02 2.20 3.60
CA GLN A 55 12.29 3.11 2.49
C GLN A 55 11.03 3.41 1.66
N LEU A 56 10.26 2.38 1.29
CA LEU A 56 9.00 2.57 0.57
C LEU A 56 8.01 3.38 1.41
N THR A 57 7.92 3.11 2.71
CA THR A 57 6.99 3.83 3.58
C THR A 57 7.33 5.32 3.66
N ARG A 58 8.62 5.67 3.76
CA ARG A 58 9.07 7.07 3.67
C ARG A 58 8.73 7.71 2.33
N MET A 59 8.88 6.98 1.23
CA MET A 59 8.52 7.48 -0.12
C MET A 59 7.01 7.75 -0.24
N LEU A 60 6.18 6.86 0.29
CA LEU A 60 4.72 7.03 0.32
C LEU A 60 4.28 8.22 1.19
N GLN A 61 4.90 8.40 2.36
CA GLN A 61 4.56 9.47 3.30
C GLN A 61 5.01 10.86 2.86
N HIS A 62 6.25 10.98 2.39
CA HIS A 62 6.85 12.28 2.12
C HIS A 62 6.77 12.69 0.64
N HIS A 63 6.13 11.87 -0.20
CA HIS A 63 6.07 12.09 -1.66
C HIS A 63 7.46 12.33 -2.28
N ARG A 64 8.51 11.69 -1.74
CA ARG A 64 9.89 11.91 -2.18
C ARG A 64 10.29 10.93 -3.28
N GLU A 65 10.64 11.49 -4.44
CA GLU A 65 11.10 10.76 -5.62
C GLU A 65 12.63 10.61 -5.64
N GLU A 66 13.22 9.95 -4.66
CA GLU A 66 14.68 9.75 -4.63
C GLU A 66 15.15 8.64 -5.60
N HIS A 67 14.24 7.76 -6.03
CA HIS A 67 14.55 6.62 -6.91
C HIS A 67 13.67 6.65 -8.17
N ARG A 68 14.23 6.95 -9.35
CA ARG A 68 13.45 7.27 -10.58
C ARG A 68 12.33 6.26 -10.90
N THR A 69 12.64 4.97 -10.97
CA THR A 69 11.65 3.93 -11.34
C THR A 69 10.62 3.69 -10.25
N VAL A 70 11.06 3.69 -8.99
CA VAL A 70 10.18 3.42 -7.84
C VAL A 70 9.30 4.63 -7.53
N GLY A 71 9.84 5.84 -7.69
CA GLY A 71 9.14 7.11 -7.55
C GLY A 71 7.95 7.19 -8.49
N VAL A 72 8.10 6.78 -9.75
CA VAL A 72 6.97 6.71 -10.71
C VAL A 72 5.88 5.75 -10.22
N ILE A 73 6.25 4.59 -9.65
CA ILE A 73 5.27 3.62 -9.12
C ILE A 73 4.59 4.17 -7.87
N VAL A 74 5.34 4.82 -6.99
CA VAL A 74 4.81 5.47 -5.78
C VAL A 74 3.84 6.60 -6.16
N ALA A 75 4.20 7.46 -7.11
CA ALA A 75 3.33 8.52 -7.61
C ALA A 75 2.04 7.96 -8.25
N ASP A 76 2.14 6.90 -9.05
CA ASP A 76 0.97 6.20 -9.63
C ASP A 76 0.08 5.56 -8.55
N THR A 77 0.69 4.98 -7.52
CA THR A 77 0.00 4.39 -6.37
C THR A 77 -0.78 5.47 -5.61
N LEU A 78 -0.14 6.59 -5.30
CA LEU A 78 -0.77 7.73 -4.61
C LEU A 78 -1.87 8.39 -5.44
N ARG A 79 -1.69 8.51 -6.76
CA ARG A 79 -2.76 8.97 -7.66
C ARG A 79 -3.93 7.99 -7.68
N SER A 80 -3.68 6.69 -7.61
CA SER A 80 -4.76 5.70 -7.46
C SER A 80 -5.47 5.85 -6.12
N MET A 81 -4.78 6.32 -5.08
CA MET A 81 -5.35 6.64 -3.77
C MET A 81 -6.12 7.97 -3.73
N SER A 82 -5.89 8.92 -4.63
CA SER A 82 -6.59 10.22 -4.59
C SER A 82 -8.09 10.14 -4.92
N GLY A 83 -8.57 8.99 -5.42
CA GLY A 83 -10.00 8.69 -5.57
C GLY A 83 -10.69 8.22 -4.28
N PHE A 84 -9.93 8.04 -3.19
CA PHE A 84 -10.42 7.61 -1.88
C PHE A 84 -10.84 8.85 -1.08
N SER A 85 -12.02 8.83 -0.46
CA SER A 85 -12.58 9.98 0.27
C SER A 85 -11.75 10.39 1.50
N ARG A 86 -10.82 9.53 1.95
CA ARG A 86 -9.68 9.83 2.85
C ARG A 86 -8.57 8.79 2.59
N GLY A 87 -7.59 9.11 1.73
CA GLY A 87 -6.35 8.33 1.61
C GLY A 87 -5.30 8.88 2.56
N GLN A 88 -4.86 8.10 3.54
CA GLN A 88 -3.70 8.44 4.38
C GLN A 88 -2.66 7.32 4.27
N SER A 89 -1.41 7.70 4.01
CA SER A 89 -0.26 6.81 4.13
C SER A 89 0.36 7.02 5.51
N SER A 90 0.19 6.10 6.44
CA SER A 90 0.79 6.15 7.76
C SER A 90 1.72 4.95 7.97
N VAL A 91 2.93 5.22 8.46
CA VAL A 91 3.78 4.21 9.11
C VAL A 91 3.12 3.80 10.42
N CYS A 92 3.27 2.54 10.81
CA CYS A 92 2.98 2.04 12.14
C CYS A 92 3.43 3.02 13.23
N GLU A 93 2.48 3.72 13.84
CA GLU A 93 2.35 3.93 15.28
C GLU A 93 0.96 4.52 15.59
N GLU A 94 0.22 3.74 16.39
CA GLU A 94 -0.86 4.13 17.32
C GLU A 94 -2.27 4.55 16.79
N ASP A 95 -3.28 3.83 17.32
CA ASP A 95 -4.71 4.14 17.46
C ASP A 95 -5.58 4.44 16.23
N TRP A 96 -5.93 3.40 15.45
CA TRP A 96 -6.83 3.48 14.27
C TRP A 96 -8.28 3.01 14.48
N GLN A 97 -8.75 2.84 15.73
CA GLN A 97 -10.03 2.16 16.03
C GLN A 97 -11.33 2.87 15.57
N GLN A 98 -11.30 4.07 14.99
CA GLN A 98 -12.54 4.85 14.76
C GLN A 98 -12.94 5.16 13.31
N SER A 99 -12.28 4.62 12.27
CA SER A 99 -12.53 5.10 10.88
C SER A 99 -13.00 4.09 9.82
N GLY A 100 -13.21 2.81 10.16
CA GLY A 100 -13.64 1.80 9.16
C GLY A 100 -12.55 1.54 8.11
N LEU A 101 -11.33 1.41 8.59
CA LEU A 101 -10.11 1.61 7.82
C LEU A 101 -9.46 0.25 7.52
N ILE A 102 -9.02 0.04 6.27
CA ILE A 102 -8.53 -1.26 5.81
C ILE A 102 -7.01 -1.26 5.69
N VAL A 103 -6.37 -2.22 6.35
CA VAL A 103 -4.92 -2.37 6.43
C VAL A 103 -4.43 -3.29 5.32
N LEU A 104 -3.50 -2.80 4.50
CA LEU A 104 -2.87 -3.54 3.41
C LEU A 104 -1.48 -3.98 3.84
N LEU A 105 -1.33 -5.25 4.24
CA LEU A 105 -0.04 -5.83 4.61
C LEU A 105 0.71 -6.33 3.38
N ILE A 106 1.88 -5.76 3.16
CA ILE A 106 2.89 -6.32 2.27
C ILE A 106 3.86 -7.12 3.15
N LYS A 107 3.83 -8.45 3.00
CA LYS A 107 4.84 -9.36 3.55
C LYS A 107 5.51 -10.07 2.37
N GLN A 108 6.84 -10.07 2.36
CA GLN A 108 7.64 -10.95 1.51
C GLN A 108 7.53 -12.40 1.95
#